data_AF-A0A4Z0YAH1-F1
#
_entry.id   AF-A0A4Z0YAH1-F1
#
_cell.length_a   1.000
_cell.length_b   1.000
_cell.length_c   1.000
_cell.angle_alpha   90.00
_cell.angle_beta   90.00
_cell.angle_gamma   90.00
#
_symmetry.space_group_name_H-M   'P 1'
#
loop_
_entity.id
_entity.type
_entity.pdbx_description
1 polymer ?
#
loop_
_entity_poly.entity_id
_entity_poly.type
_entity_poly.pdbx_seq_one_letter_code
_entity_poly.pdbx_strand_id
1 'polypeptide(L)'
;MTYVSAVCPHCKKELQIPDNAESIVCMYCAQPINVKELLHPKQETGQNYQRLMDEAESLLTDDIFICTEEFKNIRSSTYSSAFQKYESMISPALKAYCMAATEGDDAAGYFAGILFDRFQKQIKAIGIKKESDARLFEYRYMIVAFTIPAIVARKTPQAEALADSFLKIWNTHYPKNPLGKSNYESISSGFRKKLCYITTAVCRSLQRDDNCYELNAFRSFRDDWYAKTPEGKAKISEYYLFAPMIVRAIERSNNRQDVYRDIWLRYLKPCLRKLEEGRLQECAKSYEAMVLDLEQKWLN
;
A
#
# COMPACT_ATOMS: atom_id res chain seq x y z
N MET A 1 -11.23 57.65 5.87
CA MET A 1 -10.59 56.94 4.75
C MET A 1 -9.16 56.70 5.17
N THR A 2 -8.79 55.44 5.38
CA THR A 2 -7.46 55.03 5.85
C THR A 2 -6.61 54.69 4.62
N TYR A 3 -5.37 55.15 4.62
CA TYR A 3 -4.42 54.91 3.53
C TYR A 3 -3.32 53.98 4.04
N VAL A 4 -2.89 53.07 3.18
CA VAL A 4 -1.84 52.09 3.46
C VAL A 4 -0.72 52.28 2.44
N SER A 5 0.53 52.24 2.90
CA SER A 5 1.69 52.20 2.02
C SER A 5 1.80 50.83 1.36
N ALA A 6 1.84 50.78 0.03
CA ALA A 6 2.05 49.57 -0.74
C ALA A 6 2.94 49.82 -1.96
N VAL A 7 3.54 48.77 -2.51
CA VAL A 7 4.41 48.88 -3.69
C VAL A 7 3.64 48.45 -4.94
N CYS A 8 3.68 49.26 -6.00
CA CYS A 8 3.04 48.92 -7.27
C CYS A 8 3.63 47.60 -7.84
N PRO A 9 2.80 46.60 -8.21
CA PRO A 9 3.30 45.33 -8.74
C PRO A 9 3.97 45.50 -10.11
N HIS A 10 3.59 46.53 -10.89
CA HIS A 10 4.07 46.78 -12.25
C HIS A 10 5.36 47.59 -12.32
N CYS A 11 5.43 48.72 -11.61
CA CYS A 11 6.55 49.66 -11.70
C CYS A 11 7.42 49.75 -10.43
N LYS A 12 7.07 48.99 -9.39
CA LYS A 12 7.80 48.88 -8.12
C LYS A 12 7.96 50.20 -7.32
N LYS A 13 7.20 51.25 -7.66
CA LYS A 13 7.15 52.49 -6.89
C LYS A 13 6.19 52.37 -5.71
N GLU A 14 6.51 53.08 -4.63
CA GLU A 14 5.66 53.17 -3.44
C GLU A 14 4.43 54.06 -3.71
N LEU A 15 3.28 53.63 -3.19
CA LEU A 15 1.97 54.24 -3.36
C LEU A 15 1.26 54.31 -2.01
N GLN A 16 0.50 55.39 -1.81
CA GLN A 16 -0.51 55.46 -0.76
C GLN A 16 -1.85 55.06 -1.35
N ILE A 17 -2.42 53.95 -0.90
CA ILE A 17 -3.67 53.40 -1.45
C ILE A 17 -4.78 53.37 -0.40
N PRO A 18 -6.04 53.67 -0.75
CA PRO A 18 -7.16 53.52 0.18
C PRO A 18 -7.39 52.04 0.48
N ASP A 19 -7.49 51.67 1.76
CA ASP A 19 -7.70 50.28 2.19
C ASP A 19 -9.07 49.70 1.80
N ASN A 20 -10.03 50.56 1.52
CA ASN A 20 -11.41 50.21 1.20
C ASN A 20 -11.74 50.25 -0.30
N ALA A 21 -10.77 50.61 -1.15
CA ALA A 21 -10.97 50.61 -2.60
C ALA A 21 -10.90 49.19 -3.16
N GLU A 22 -11.67 48.89 -4.21
CA GLU A 22 -11.61 47.60 -4.90
C GLU A 22 -10.48 47.57 -5.93
N SER A 23 -10.36 48.64 -6.71
CA SER A 23 -9.32 48.81 -7.72
C SER A 23 -8.87 50.26 -7.79
N ILE A 24 -7.60 50.48 -8.11
CA ILE A 24 -7.02 51.79 -8.40
C ILE A 24 -6.19 51.73 -9.68
N VAL A 25 -5.77 52.89 -10.18
CA VAL A 25 -4.79 52.98 -11.27
C VAL A 25 -3.49 53.58 -10.71
N CYS A 26 -2.35 52.96 -11.04
CA CYS A 26 -1.06 53.48 -10.63
C CYS A 26 -0.79 54.85 -11.25
N MET A 27 -0.53 55.87 -10.42
CA MET A 27 -0.21 57.22 -10.91
C MET A 27 1.11 57.30 -11.70
N TYR A 28 2.00 56.31 -11.58
CA TYR A 28 3.31 56.33 -12.24
C TYR A 28 3.38 55.54 -13.54
N CYS A 29 2.67 54.42 -13.65
CA CYS A 29 2.70 53.57 -14.85
C CYS A 29 1.35 53.41 -15.54
N ALA A 30 0.31 54.05 -15.01
CA ALA A 30 -1.06 54.01 -15.52
C ALA A 30 -1.67 52.59 -15.61
N GLN A 31 -1.04 51.58 -15.01
CA GLN A 31 -1.59 50.22 -14.96
C GLN A 31 -2.61 50.08 -13.83
N PRO A 32 -3.70 49.32 -14.04
CA PRO A 32 -4.67 49.02 -13.00
C PRO A 32 -4.06 48.10 -11.92
N ILE A 33 -4.52 48.28 -10.69
CA ILE A 33 -4.13 47.52 -9.49
C ILE A 33 -5.40 47.10 -8.76
N ASN A 34 -5.55 45.81 -8.51
CA ASN A 34 -6.55 45.29 -7.59
C ASN A 34 -6.04 45.46 -6.14
N VAL A 35 -6.74 46.27 -5.35
CA VAL A 35 -6.28 46.65 -4.00
C VAL A 35 -6.40 45.49 -3.02
N LYS A 36 -7.45 44.67 -3.14
CA LYS A 36 -7.64 43.48 -2.29
C LYS A 36 -6.53 42.46 -2.53
N GLU A 37 -6.17 42.22 -3.79
CA GLU A 37 -5.07 41.31 -4.14
C GLU A 37 -3.69 41.85 -3.76
N LEU A 38 -3.51 43.18 -3.80
CA LEU A 38 -2.24 43.81 -3.42
C LEU A 38 -2.00 43.78 -1.90
N LEU A 39 -3.05 44.04 -1.11
CA LEU A 39 -2.97 44.05 0.36
C LEU A 39 -3.05 42.65 0.97
N HIS A 40 -3.71 41.73 0.27
CA HIS A 40 -3.81 40.32 0.63
C HIS A 40 -3.39 39.44 -0.55
N PRO A 41 -2.08 39.39 -0.87
CA PRO A 41 -1.59 38.53 -1.92
C PRO A 41 -1.99 37.09 -1.61
N LYS A 42 -2.68 36.44 -2.55
CA LYS A 42 -2.87 34.99 -2.49
C LYS A 42 -1.48 34.37 -2.47
N GLN A 43 -1.13 33.62 -1.42
CA GLN A 43 0.09 32.81 -1.42
C GLN A 43 0.09 31.95 -2.69
N GLU A 44 1.24 31.90 -3.38
CA GLU A 44 1.48 31.09 -4.58
C GLU A 44 1.42 29.59 -4.25
N THR A 45 0.21 29.10 -4.00
CA THR A 45 -0.14 27.73 -3.60
C THR A 45 0.15 26.67 -4.67
N GLY A 46 0.61 27.06 -5.87
CA GLY A 46 0.97 26.14 -6.95
C GLY A 46 2.48 25.93 -7.16
N GLN A 47 3.33 26.94 -6.87
CA GLN A 47 4.77 26.83 -7.11
C GLN A 47 5.47 25.95 -6.07
N ASN A 48 5.03 26.02 -4.81
CA ASN A 48 5.59 25.20 -3.73
C ASN A 48 5.20 23.72 -3.89
N TYR A 49 3.92 23.46 -4.24
CA TYR A 49 3.45 22.13 -4.63
C TYR A 49 4.33 21.49 -5.71
N GLN A 50 4.49 22.17 -6.87
CA GLN A 50 5.25 21.60 -7.98
C GLN A 50 6.71 21.33 -7.59
N ARG A 51 7.37 22.29 -6.92
CA ARG A 51 8.76 22.14 -6.48
C ARG A 51 8.94 20.94 -5.54
N LEU A 52 8.05 20.78 -4.56
CA LEU A 52 8.11 19.68 -3.58
C LEU A 52 7.78 18.33 -4.24
N MET A 53 6.89 18.31 -5.24
CA MET A 53 6.61 17.12 -6.02
C MET A 53 7.80 16.71 -6.90
N ASP A 54 8.44 17.66 -7.58
CA ASP A 54 9.64 17.42 -8.37
C ASP A 54 10.80 16.92 -7.48
N GLU A 55 10.96 17.52 -6.29
CA GLU A 55 11.91 17.05 -5.28
C GLU A 55 11.59 15.61 -4.85
N ALA A 56 10.32 15.32 -4.52
CA ALA A 56 9.90 13.98 -4.12
C ALA A 56 10.19 12.93 -5.20
N GLU A 57 9.93 13.24 -6.47
CA GLU A 57 10.25 12.35 -7.59
C GLU A 57 11.77 12.18 -7.78
N SER A 58 12.55 13.25 -7.65
CA SER A 58 14.02 13.21 -7.80
C SER A 58 14.69 12.32 -6.75
N LEU A 59 14.09 12.20 -5.56
CA LEU A 59 14.56 11.36 -4.46
C LEU A 59 14.24 9.88 -4.65
N LEU A 60 13.40 9.51 -5.62
CA LEU A 60 13.05 8.12 -5.93
C LEU A 60 14.08 7.49 -6.88
N THR A 61 15.22 7.04 -6.32
CA THR A 61 16.23 6.32 -7.08
C THR A 61 15.73 4.93 -7.52
N ASP A 62 16.25 4.43 -8.66
CA ASP A 62 15.83 3.13 -9.20
C ASP A 62 16.04 1.97 -8.22
N ASP A 63 17.09 2.04 -7.37
CA ASP A 63 17.44 1.01 -6.38
C ASP A 63 16.31 0.72 -5.37
N ILE A 64 15.46 1.70 -5.09
CA ILE A 64 14.31 1.56 -4.18
C ILE A 64 13.31 0.51 -4.71
N PHE A 65 13.26 0.31 -6.02
CA PHE A 65 12.25 -0.52 -6.69
C PHE A 65 12.80 -1.87 -7.15
N ILE A 66 14.08 -2.16 -6.89
CA ILE A 66 14.73 -3.42 -7.27
C ILE A 66 14.49 -4.47 -6.19
N CYS A 67 13.87 -5.59 -6.57
CA CYS A 67 13.70 -6.73 -5.67
C CYS A 67 15.00 -7.55 -5.58
N THR A 68 15.88 -7.16 -4.65
CA THR A 68 17.12 -7.86 -4.33
C THR A 68 16.87 -9.09 -3.45
N GLU A 69 17.82 -10.02 -3.37
CA GLU A 69 17.75 -11.19 -2.48
C GLU A 69 17.51 -10.83 -1.01
N GLU A 70 17.91 -9.63 -0.59
CA GLU A 70 17.69 -9.12 0.77
C GLU A 70 16.20 -8.92 1.08
N PHE A 71 15.38 -8.64 0.06
CA PHE A 71 13.93 -8.43 0.18
C PHE A 71 13.11 -9.69 -0.09
N LYS A 72 13.76 -10.80 -0.44
CA LYS A 72 13.11 -12.09 -0.70
C LYS A 72 13.13 -12.96 0.55
N ASN A 73 12.06 -13.72 0.77
CA ASN A 73 12.00 -14.79 1.77
C ASN A 73 12.50 -14.40 3.18
N ILE A 74 12.19 -13.16 3.60
CA ILE A 74 12.71 -12.60 4.84
C ILE A 74 12.24 -13.39 6.06
N ARG A 75 13.16 -13.59 7.00
CA ARG A 75 12.90 -14.24 8.29
C ARG A 75 12.44 -13.20 9.31
N SER A 76 11.68 -13.65 10.30
CA SER A 76 11.26 -12.79 11.42
C SER A 76 12.41 -12.06 12.10
N SER A 77 13.59 -12.69 12.19
CA SER A 77 14.77 -12.12 12.85
C SER A 77 15.46 -11.02 12.03
N THR A 78 15.29 -11.02 10.71
CA THR A 78 15.96 -10.08 9.80
C THR A 78 15.02 -9.01 9.24
N TYR A 79 13.69 -9.18 9.41
CA TYR A 79 12.71 -8.23 8.89
C TYR A 79 12.90 -6.82 9.42
N SER A 80 13.15 -6.64 10.71
CA SER A 80 13.29 -5.30 11.32
C SER A 80 14.42 -4.50 10.67
N SER A 81 15.58 -5.10 10.47
CA SER A 81 16.74 -4.43 9.86
C SER A 81 16.54 -4.18 8.37
N ALA A 82 15.97 -5.16 7.64
CA ALA A 82 15.64 -4.99 6.23
C ALA A 82 14.61 -3.87 6.01
N PHE A 83 13.61 -3.79 6.90
CA PHE A 83 12.59 -2.76 6.84
C PHE A 83 13.18 -1.37 7.10
N GLN A 84 14.00 -1.21 8.15
CA GLN A 84 14.68 0.06 8.42
C GLN A 84 15.56 0.52 7.26
N LYS A 85 16.27 -0.41 6.62
CA LYS A 85 17.06 -0.11 5.43
C LYS A 85 16.18 0.40 4.29
N TYR A 86 15.12 -0.34 3.95
CA TYR A 86 14.17 0.08 2.91
C TYR A 86 13.53 1.44 3.23
N GLU A 87 13.04 1.61 4.46
CA GLU A 87 12.43 2.84 4.93
C GLU A 87 13.39 4.02 4.79
N SER A 88 14.66 3.85 5.13
CA SER A 88 15.67 4.91 5.00
C SER A 88 15.86 5.41 3.56
N MET A 89 15.68 4.53 2.56
CA MET A 89 15.81 4.89 1.16
C MET A 89 14.59 5.67 0.64
N ILE A 90 13.36 5.26 1.01
CA ILE A 90 12.13 5.86 0.48
C ILE A 90 11.62 7.05 1.32
N SER A 91 11.98 7.13 2.60
CA SER A 91 11.48 8.16 3.54
C SER A 91 11.73 9.60 3.11
N PRO A 92 12.87 9.98 2.49
CA PRO A 92 13.06 11.33 1.96
C PRO A 92 12.00 11.73 0.94
N ALA A 93 11.74 10.86 -0.05
CA ALA A 93 10.71 11.09 -1.07
C ALA A 93 9.31 11.19 -0.45
N LEU A 94 8.97 10.29 0.50
CA LEU A 94 7.67 10.32 1.18
C LEU A 94 7.47 11.58 2.02
N LYS A 95 8.54 12.13 2.64
CA LYS A 95 8.48 13.40 3.38
C LYS A 95 8.16 14.56 2.46
N ALA A 96 8.89 14.68 1.35
CA ALA A 96 8.66 15.72 0.35
C ALA A 96 7.24 15.63 -0.25
N TYR A 97 6.80 14.41 -0.61
CA TYR A 97 5.42 14.16 -1.05
C TYR A 97 4.38 14.59 -0.01
N CYS A 98 4.54 14.21 1.26
CA CYS A 98 3.57 14.56 2.31
C CYS A 98 3.44 16.07 2.50
N MET A 99 4.54 16.82 2.32
CA MET A 99 4.54 18.28 2.37
C MET A 99 3.86 18.88 1.13
N ALA A 100 4.08 18.33 -0.06
CA ALA A 100 3.39 18.78 -1.26
C ALA A 100 1.87 18.52 -1.18
N ALA A 101 1.49 17.33 -0.74
CA ALA A 101 0.10 16.86 -0.72
C ALA A 101 -0.80 17.58 0.29
N THR A 102 -0.29 18.52 1.10
CA THR A 102 -1.15 19.42 1.88
C THR A 102 -1.80 20.51 1.03
N GLU A 103 -1.27 20.78 -0.17
CA GLU A 103 -1.70 21.89 -1.03
C GLU A 103 -2.45 21.42 -2.29
N GLY A 104 -2.53 20.11 -2.57
CA GLY A 104 -3.09 19.58 -3.82
C GLY A 104 -4.01 18.36 -3.65
N ASP A 105 -5.24 18.47 -4.15
CA ASP A 105 -6.29 17.45 -4.00
C ASP A 105 -5.99 16.13 -4.74
N ASP A 106 -5.25 16.17 -5.84
CA ASP A 106 -4.92 14.99 -6.68
C ASP A 106 -3.52 14.41 -6.43
N ALA A 107 -2.79 14.92 -5.42
CA ALA A 107 -1.39 14.55 -5.17
C ALA A 107 -1.18 13.05 -4.94
N ALA A 108 -2.12 12.40 -4.23
CA ALA A 108 -2.04 10.98 -3.92
C ALA A 108 -2.11 10.09 -5.16
N GLY A 109 -3.00 10.41 -6.10
CA GLY A 109 -3.15 9.67 -7.35
C GLY A 109 -1.93 9.82 -8.25
N TYR A 110 -1.43 11.05 -8.39
CA TYR A 110 -0.24 11.34 -9.19
C TYR A 110 1.00 10.63 -8.66
N PHE A 111 1.31 10.78 -7.36
CA PHE A 111 2.50 10.16 -6.79
C PHE A 111 2.39 8.62 -6.73
N ALA A 112 1.19 8.08 -6.53
CA ALA A 112 0.93 6.64 -6.65
C ALA A 112 1.25 6.13 -8.06
N GLY A 113 0.90 6.89 -9.10
CA GLY A 113 1.26 6.59 -10.49
C GLY A 113 2.78 6.51 -10.69
N ILE A 114 3.54 7.48 -10.16
CA ILE A 114 5.02 7.46 -10.21
C ILE A 114 5.58 6.20 -9.55
N LEU A 115 5.14 5.88 -8.33
CA LEU A 115 5.58 4.68 -7.63
C LEU A 115 5.26 3.41 -8.43
N PHE A 116 4.05 3.33 -8.99
CA PHE A 116 3.62 2.21 -9.81
C PHE A 116 4.49 2.06 -11.06
N ASP A 117 4.74 3.15 -11.79
CA ASP A 117 5.55 3.14 -13.01
C ASP A 117 7.00 2.74 -12.74
N ARG A 118 7.57 3.15 -11.60
CA ARG A 118 8.90 2.73 -11.17
C ARG A 118 8.96 1.22 -10.90
N PHE A 119 7.95 0.64 -10.23
CA PHE A 119 7.85 -0.82 -10.09
C PHE A 119 7.66 -1.51 -11.45
N GLN A 120 6.78 -0.99 -12.31
CA GLN A 120 6.54 -1.54 -13.64
C GLN A 120 7.79 -1.55 -14.51
N LYS A 121 8.62 -0.50 -14.44
CA LYS A 121 9.91 -0.43 -15.13
C LYS A 121 10.80 -1.61 -14.73
N GLN A 122 10.91 -1.89 -13.42
CA GLN A 122 11.75 -3.00 -12.93
C GLN A 122 11.16 -4.38 -13.27
N ILE A 123 9.85 -4.56 -13.12
CA ILE A 123 9.13 -5.79 -13.51
C ILE A 123 9.35 -6.11 -14.99
N LYS A 124 9.24 -5.10 -15.87
CA LYS A 124 9.48 -5.24 -17.31
C LYS A 124 10.94 -5.52 -17.63
N ALA A 125 11.88 -4.88 -16.93
CA ALA A 125 13.32 -5.05 -17.15
C ALA A 125 13.78 -6.50 -16.92
N ILE A 126 13.17 -7.22 -15.97
CA ILE A 126 13.46 -8.65 -15.71
C ILE A 126 12.60 -9.62 -16.56
N GLY A 127 11.82 -9.07 -17.51
CA GLY A 127 11.07 -9.84 -18.50
C GLY A 127 9.77 -10.47 -17.98
N ILE A 128 9.19 -9.97 -16.88
CA ILE A 128 7.84 -10.38 -16.47
C ILE A 128 6.83 -9.71 -17.41
N LYS A 129 6.08 -10.51 -18.16
CA LYS A 129 5.11 -10.03 -19.16
C LYS A 129 3.66 -10.32 -18.82
N LYS A 130 3.43 -11.25 -17.88
CA LYS A 130 2.11 -11.76 -17.53
C LYS A 130 1.96 -11.77 -16.03
N GLU A 131 0.76 -11.47 -15.58
CA GLU A 131 0.37 -11.52 -14.17
C GLU A 131 0.53 -12.93 -13.55
N SER A 132 0.46 -13.98 -14.35
CA SER A 132 0.64 -15.37 -13.89
C SER A 132 2.11 -15.78 -13.70
N ASP A 133 3.07 -14.91 -13.97
CA ASP A 133 4.50 -15.21 -13.78
C ASP A 133 4.80 -15.27 -12.28
N ALA A 134 5.31 -16.41 -11.80
CA ALA A 134 5.60 -16.62 -10.38
C ALA A 134 6.58 -15.59 -9.80
N ARG A 135 7.45 -14.99 -10.63
CA ARG A 135 8.40 -13.95 -10.18
C ARG A 135 7.72 -12.64 -9.79
N LEU A 136 6.48 -12.41 -10.22
CA LEU A 136 5.69 -11.24 -9.80
C LEU A 136 5.45 -11.24 -8.29
N PHE A 137 5.41 -12.43 -7.67
CA PHE A 137 5.25 -12.58 -6.22
C PHE A 137 6.33 -11.82 -5.43
N GLU A 138 7.57 -11.80 -5.91
CA GLU A 138 8.67 -11.10 -5.20
C GLU A 138 8.41 -9.58 -5.12
N TYR A 139 7.79 -9.00 -6.16
CA TYR A 139 7.37 -7.60 -6.14
C TYR A 139 6.14 -7.38 -5.26
N ARG A 140 5.15 -8.28 -5.33
CA ARG A 140 3.99 -8.23 -4.42
C ARG A 140 4.45 -8.27 -2.97
N TYR A 141 5.41 -9.15 -2.66
CA TYR A 141 6.02 -9.29 -1.36
C TYR A 141 6.73 -8.00 -0.94
N MET A 142 7.62 -7.48 -1.79
CA MET A 142 8.34 -6.23 -1.53
C MET A 142 7.38 -5.08 -1.23
N ILE A 143 6.34 -4.91 -2.04
CA ILE A 143 5.39 -3.82 -1.89
C ILE A 143 4.62 -3.95 -0.57
N VAL A 144 4.09 -5.13 -0.28
CA VAL A 144 3.22 -5.34 0.89
C VAL A 144 4.02 -5.43 2.20
N ALA A 145 5.24 -5.96 2.17
CA ALA A 145 6.07 -6.07 3.36
C ALA A 145 6.90 -4.80 3.64
N PHE A 146 7.17 -3.97 2.62
CA PHE A 146 8.06 -2.80 2.74
C PHE A 146 7.42 -1.50 2.30
N THR A 147 7.00 -1.39 1.05
CA THR A 147 6.53 -0.12 0.47
C THR A 147 5.29 0.42 1.18
N ILE A 148 4.22 -0.38 1.27
CA ILE A 148 2.96 0.02 1.91
C ILE A 148 3.17 0.32 3.40
N PRO A 149 3.87 -0.53 4.19
CA PRO A 149 4.18 -0.19 5.57
C PRO A 149 5.02 1.08 5.74
N ALA A 150 5.98 1.35 4.86
CA ALA A 150 6.79 2.58 4.91
C ALA A 150 5.95 3.84 4.61
N ILE A 151 4.97 3.74 3.71
CA ILE A 151 3.99 4.80 3.46
C ILE A 151 3.11 5.01 4.70
N VAL A 152 2.48 3.96 5.21
CA VAL A 152 1.57 4.03 6.38
C VAL A 152 2.31 4.48 7.66
N ALA A 153 3.60 4.16 7.80
CA ALA A 153 4.43 4.59 8.93
C ALA A 153 4.55 6.12 9.05
N ARG A 154 4.26 6.88 7.98
CA ARG A 154 4.21 8.35 8.02
C ARG A 154 3.10 8.90 8.92
N LYS A 155 2.02 8.12 9.15
CA LYS A 155 0.89 8.48 10.03
C LYS A 155 0.24 9.84 9.69
N THR A 156 0.13 10.14 8.40
CA THR A 156 -0.56 11.34 7.89
C THR A 156 -1.73 10.94 6.98
N PRO A 157 -2.79 11.77 6.87
CA PRO A 157 -3.89 11.52 5.91
C PRO A 157 -3.40 11.41 4.47
N GLN A 158 -2.39 12.20 4.09
CA GLN A 158 -1.79 12.19 2.74
C GLN A 158 -1.11 10.86 2.43
N ALA A 159 -0.46 10.24 3.43
CA ALA A 159 0.18 8.95 3.25
C ALA A 159 -0.84 7.80 3.20
N GLU A 160 -1.91 7.88 4.01
CA GLU A 160 -3.02 6.92 3.90
C GLU A 160 -3.67 6.98 2.51
N ALA A 161 -3.95 8.20 2.01
CA ALA A 161 -4.49 8.40 0.67
C ALA A 161 -3.53 7.91 -0.44
N LEU A 162 -2.21 8.07 -0.26
CA LEU A 162 -1.21 7.52 -1.17
C LEU A 162 -1.25 5.99 -1.19
N ALA A 163 -1.29 5.35 -0.03
CA ALA A 163 -1.37 3.89 0.05
C ALA A 163 -2.65 3.37 -0.63
N ASP A 164 -3.79 4.01 -0.39
CA ASP A 164 -5.07 3.65 -1.04
C ASP A 164 -5.03 3.86 -2.56
N SER A 165 -4.47 4.98 -3.01
CA SER A 165 -4.31 5.28 -4.44
C SER A 165 -3.39 4.29 -5.13
N PHE A 166 -2.27 3.94 -4.51
CA PHE A 166 -1.34 2.95 -5.04
C PHE A 166 -1.97 1.56 -5.13
N LEU A 167 -2.66 1.11 -4.08
CA LEU A 167 -3.35 -0.18 -4.06
C LEU A 167 -4.44 -0.23 -5.14
N LYS A 168 -5.20 0.85 -5.32
CA LYS A 168 -6.20 0.95 -6.40
C LYS A 168 -5.58 0.81 -7.79
N ILE A 169 -4.47 1.52 -8.06
CA ILE A 169 -3.75 1.42 -9.34
C ILE A 169 -3.25 -0.01 -9.56
N TRP A 170 -2.58 -0.60 -8.56
CA TRP A 170 -2.08 -1.96 -8.64
C TRP A 170 -3.18 -2.97 -8.89
N ASN A 171 -4.25 -2.97 -8.08
CA ASN A 171 -5.31 -3.97 -8.14
C ASN A 171 -6.16 -3.85 -9.42
N THR A 172 -6.25 -2.64 -10.00
CA THR A 172 -6.83 -2.45 -11.33
C THR A 172 -5.97 -3.09 -12.41
N HIS A 173 -4.63 -2.99 -12.29
CA HIS A 173 -3.69 -3.53 -13.27
C HIS A 173 -3.46 -5.05 -13.13
N TYR A 174 -3.46 -5.56 -11.90
CA TYR A 174 -3.25 -6.97 -11.54
C TYR A 174 -4.44 -7.52 -10.74
N PRO A 175 -5.61 -7.69 -11.37
CA PRO A 175 -6.84 -8.07 -10.67
C PRO A 175 -6.84 -9.51 -10.12
N LYS A 176 -5.95 -10.38 -10.61
CA LYS A 176 -5.79 -11.78 -10.13
C LYS A 176 -4.74 -11.88 -9.01
N ASN A 177 -3.91 -10.86 -8.85
CA ASN A 177 -2.84 -10.75 -7.85
C ASN A 177 -2.94 -9.43 -7.07
N PRO A 178 -4.09 -9.18 -6.40
CA PRO A 178 -4.26 -7.95 -5.65
C PRO A 178 -3.30 -7.86 -4.47
N LEU A 179 -3.13 -6.64 -4.00
CA LEU A 179 -2.43 -6.30 -2.77
C LEU A 179 -3.43 -5.76 -1.75
N GLY A 180 -3.10 -5.95 -0.47
CA GLY A 180 -3.84 -5.37 0.64
C GLY A 180 -2.99 -4.39 1.44
N LYS A 181 -3.67 -3.51 2.19
CA LYS A 181 -3.00 -2.54 3.07
C LYS A 181 -2.40 -3.22 4.31
N SER A 182 -1.10 -2.99 4.53
CA SER A 182 -0.30 -3.49 5.67
C SER A 182 0.33 -2.35 6.48
N ASN A 183 0.77 -2.70 7.69
CA ASN A 183 1.70 -1.90 8.48
C ASN A 183 2.80 -2.79 9.08
N TYR A 184 3.87 -2.18 9.56
CA TYR A 184 5.05 -2.87 10.06
C TYR A 184 4.70 -3.87 11.17
N GLU A 185 3.85 -3.48 12.12
CA GLU A 185 3.47 -4.31 13.26
C GLU A 185 2.73 -5.58 12.81
N SER A 186 1.81 -5.44 11.84
CA SER A 186 1.06 -6.58 11.30
C SER A 186 1.96 -7.57 10.56
N ILE A 187 2.93 -7.09 9.79
CA ILE A 187 3.88 -7.95 9.07
C ILE A 187 4.88 -8.59 10.05
N SER A 188 5.47 -7.79 10.95
CA SER A 188 6.42 -8.25 11.97
C SER A 188 5.80 -9.31 12.89
N SER A 189 4.56 -9.12 13.32
CA SER A 189 3.84 -10.11 14.13
C SER A 189 3.48 -11.36 13.32
N GLY A 190 3.19 -11.21 12.02
CA GLY A 190 3.00 -12.31 11.07
C GLY A 190 4.20 -13.25 11.00
N PHE A 191 5.41 -12.71 10.90
CA PHE A 191 6.61 -13.55 10.88
C PHE A 191 6.89 -14.27 12.20
N ARG A 192 6.50 -13.68 13.34
CA ARG A 192 6.68 -14.29 14.67
C ARG A 192 5.65 -15.38 14.96
N LYS A 193 4.43 -15.25 14.43
CA LYS A 193 3.32 -16.18 14.68
C LYS A 193 3.14 -17.14 13.50
N LYS A 194 3.63 -18.38 13.64
CA LYS A 194 3.35 -19.47 12.69
C LYS A 194 1.91 -20.02 12.76
N LEU A 195 0.92 -19.18 13.04
CA LEU A 195 -0.48 -19.59 13.12
C LEU A 195 -1.13 -19.55 11.72
N CYS A 196 -1.92 -20.55 11.37
CA CYS A 196 -2.72 -20.52 10.13
C CYS A 196 -3.86 -19.50 10.27
N TYR A 197 -3.76 -18.31 9.68
CA TYR A 197 -4.75 -17.24 9.82
C TYR A 197 -6.17 -17.64 9.40
N ILE A 198 -6.38 -17.98 8.13
CA ILE A 198 -7.72 -18.28 7.57
C ILE A 198 -8.34 -19.50 8.27
N THR A 199 -7.60 -20.61 8.41
CA THR A 199 -8.18 -21.82 9.02
C THR A 199 -8.44 -21.64 10.51
N THR A 200 -7.62 -20.85 11.22
CA THR A 200 -7.90 -20.50 12.63
C THR A 200 -9.16 -19.65 12.74
N ALA A 201 -9.32 -18.63 11.89
CA ALA A 201 -10.52 -17.78 11.90
C ALA A 201 -11.78 -18.61 11.61
N VAL A 202 -11.74 -19.50 10.62
CA VAL A 202 -12.85 -20.40 10.30
C VAL A 202 -13.15 -21.34 11.46
N CYS A 203 -12.17 -22.03 12.04
CA CYS A 203 -12.41 -22.95 13.16
C CYS A 203 -13.00 -22.23 14.37
N ARG A 204 -12.51 -21.03 14.69
CA ARG A 204 -13.06 -20.20 15.77
C ARG A 204 -14.50 -19.76 15.50
N SER A 205 -14.83 -19.41 14.25
CA SER A 205 -16.22 -19.07 13.89
C SER A 205 -17.20 -20.23 14.11
N LEU A 206 -16.71 -21.46 14.00
CA LEU A 206 -17.44 -22.70 14.27
C LEU A 206 -17.38 -23.12 15.74
N GLN A 207 -16.93 -22.24 16.64
CA GLN A 207 -16.79 -22.49 18.09
C GLN A 207 -15.85 -23.67 18.42
N ARG A 208 -14.81 -23.87 17.61
CA ARG A 208 -13.78 -24.90 17.85
C ARG A 208 -12.56 -24.31 18.53
N ASP A 209 -11.93 -25.13 19.36
CA ASP A 209 -10.69 -24.77 20.05
C ASP A 209 -9.50 -24.62 19.09
N ASP A 210 -8.48 -23.87 19.52
CA ASP A 210 -7.25 -23.63 18.73
C ASP A 210 -6.39 -24.90 18.53
N ASN A 211 -6.68 -25.95 19.30
CA ASN A 211 -6.05 -27.28 19.20
C ASN A 211 -7.02 -28.34 18.65
N CYS A 212 -8.13 -27.95 18.00
CA CYS A 212 -9.04 -28.91 17.38
C CYS A 212 -8.35 -29.74 16.29
N TYR A 213 -8.90 -30.92 16.04
CA TYR A 213 -8.37 -31.89 15.08
C TYR A 213 -8.15 -31.27 13.70
N GLU A 214 -9.14 -30.54 13.19
CA GLU A 214 -9.12 -30.01 11.83
C GLU A 214 -8.03 -28.95 11.65
N LEU A 215 -7.86 -28.07 12.65
CA LEU A 215 -6.83 -27.03 12.59
C LEU A 215 -5.42 -27.62 12.67
N ASN A 216 -5.22 -28.65 13.50
CA ASN A 216 -3.95 -29.36 13.58
C ASN A 216 -3.64 -30.15 12.30
N ALA A 217 -4.64 -30.76 11.66
CA ALA A 217 -4.48 -31.42 10.37
C ALA A 217 -3.98 -30.44 9.28
N PHE A 218 -4.55 -29.23 9.21
CA PHE A 218 -4.08 -28.21 8.27
C PHE A 218 -2.69 -27.67 8.62
N ARG A 219 -2.37 -27.51 9.92
CA ARG A 219 -1.04 -27.08 10.36
C ARG A 219 0.03 -28.10 9.96
N SER A 220 -0.19 -29.39 10.25
CA SER A 220 0.74 -30.46 9.84
C SER A 220 0.85 -30.58 8.33
N PHE A 221 -0.28 -30.51 7.59
CA PHE A 221 -0.24 -30.51 6.13
C PHE A 221 0.66 -29.39 5.58
N ARG A 222 0.49 -28.16 6.07
CA ARG A 222 1.23 -26.99 5.62
C ARG A 222 2.70 -27.04 6.04
N ASP A 223 2.95 -27.19 7.34
CA ASP A 223 4.27 -27.01 7.92
C ASP A 223 5.19 -28.23 7.73
N ASP A 224 4.61 -29.45 7.60
CA ASP A 224 5.40 -30.67 7.45
C ASP A 224 5.50 -31.14 5.99
N TRP A 225 4.37 -31.30 5.30
CA TRP A 225 4.37 -31.84 3.94
C TRP A 225 4.55 -30.74 2.90
N TYR A 226 3.70 -29.71 2.92
CA TYR A 226 3.68 -28.69 1.88
C TYR A 226 4.99 -27.89 1.85
N ALA A 227 5.55 -27.56 3.01
CA ALA A 227 6.86 -26.88 3.13
C ALA A 227 8.05 -27.68 2.53
N LYS A 228 7.91 -28.99 2.32
CA LYS A 228 8.93 -29.85 1.69
C LYS A 228 8.75 -29.97 0.17
N THR A 229 7.64 -29.49 -0.38
CA THR A 229 7.43 -29.46 -1.83
C THR A 229 8.27 -28.34 -2.48
N PRO A 230 8.61 -28.45 -3.78
CA PRO A 230 9.43 -27.45 -4.46
C PRO A 230 8.88 -26.01 -4.38
N GLU A 231 7.57 -25.85 -4.47
CA GLU A 231 6.89 -24.53 -4.50
C GLU A 231 6.30 -24.13 -3.15
N GLY A 232 6.15 -25.09 -2.22
CA GLY A 232 5.38 -24.87 -0.99
C GLY A 232 5.97 -23.82 -0.06
N LYS A 233 7.30 -23.63 -0.02
CA LYS A 233 7.90 -22.55 0.81
C LYS A 233 7.45 -21.17 0.34
N ALA A 234 7.50 -20.91 -0.96
CA ALA A 234 7.07 -19.63 -1.53
C ALA A 234 5.56 -19.42 -1.29
N LYS A 235 4.75 -20.46 -1.50
CA LYS A 235 3.30 -20.40 -1.28
C LYS A 235 2.89 -20.23 0.17
N ILE A 236 3.64 -20.80 1.10
CA ILE A 236 3.45 -20.58 2.54
C ILE A 236 3.80 -19.13 2.91
N SER A 237 4.89 -18.59 2.37
CA SER A 237 5.25 -17.18 2.56
C SER A 237 4.15 -16.25 2.02
N GLU A 238 3.61 -16.53 0.84
CA GLU A 238 2.48 -15.81 0.23
C GLU A 238 1.26 -15.83 1.16
N TYR A 239 0.87 -17.03 1.63
CA TYR A 239 -0.22 -17.19 2.59
C TYR A 239 -0.01 -16.34 3.85
N TYR A 240 1.17 -16.38 4.47
CA TYR A 240 1.42 -15.62 5.69
C TYR A 240 1.39 -14.12 5.50
N LEU A 241 1.69 -13.65 4.29
CA LEU A 241 1.64 -12.24 3.95
C LEU A 241 0.20 -11.74 3.77
N PHE A 242 -0.62 -12.46 3.01
CA PHE A 242 -1.96 -12.00 2.59
C PHE A 242 -3.09 -12.49 3.50
N ALA A 243 -2.99 -13.68 4.09
CA ALA A 243 -4.06 -14.24 4.92
C ALA A 243 -4.49 -13.36 6.11
N PRO A 244 -3.59 -12.63 6.81
CA PRO A 244 -4.00 -11.70 7.86
C PRO A 244 -4.89 -10.55 7.35
N MET A 245 -4.67 -10.10 6.11
CA MET A 245 -5.43 -9.02 5.48
C MET A 245 -6.82 -9.50 5.08
N ILE A 246 -6.89 -10.68 4.49
CA ILE A 246 -8.15 -11.35 4.14
C ILE A 246 -9.01 -11.52 5.39
N VAL A 247 -8.45 -12.07 6.47
CA VAL A 247 -9.17 -12.24 7.74
C VAL A 247 -9.64 -10.88 8.28
N ARG A 248 -8.80 -9.84 8.26
CA ARG A 248 -9.19 -8.50 8.71
C ARG A 248 -10.33 -7.92 7.87
N ALA A 249 -10.32 -8.14 6.56
CA ALA A 249 -11.39 -7.68 5.67
C ALA A 249 -12.71 -8.43 5.95
N ILE A 250 -12.64 -9.76 6.14
CA ILE A 250 -13.81 -10.57 6.54
C ILE A 250 -14.35 -10.12 7.90
N GLU A 251 -13.50 -9.91 8.91
CA GLU A 251 -13.93 -9.48 10.25
C GLU A 251 -14.64 -8.12 10.26
N ARG A 252 -14.35 -7.25 9.29
CA ARG A 252 -15.03 -5.96 9.11
C ARG A 252 -16.37 -6.08 8.36
N SER A 253 -16.66 -7.23 7.77
CA SER A 253 -17.92 -7.46 7.05
C SER A 253 -19.07 -7.78 8.01
N ASN A 254 -20.27 -7.29 7.68
CA ASN A 254 -21.47 -7.54 8.49
C ASN A 254 -21.90 -9.02 8.48
N ASN A 255 -21.51 -9.79 7.45
CA ASN A 255 -21.88 -11.19 7.24
C ASN A 255 -20.72 -12.17 7.49
N ARG A 256 -19.74 -11.81 8.32
CA ARG A 256 -18.54 -12.62 8.58
C ARG A 256 -18.82 -14.09 8.92
N GLN A 257 -19.89 -14.38 9.68
CA GLN A 257 -20.23 -15.75 10.07
C GLN A 257 -20.65 -16.60 8.86
N ASP A 258 -21.44 -16.03 7.95
CA ASP A 258 -21.83 -16.70 6.71
C ASP A 258 -20.63 -16.90 5.79
N VAL A 259 -19.74 -15.91 5.73
CA VAL A 259 -18.50 -16.00 4.95
C VAL A 259 -17.62 -17.14 5.46
N TYR A 260 -17.37 -17.24 6.77
CA TYR A 260 -16.53 -18.32 7.30
C TYR A 260 -17.18 -19.70 7.15
N ARG A 261 -18.51 -19.78 7.29
CA ARG A 261 -19.27 -21.00 7.02
C ARG A 261 -19.14 -21.43 5.55
N ASP A 262 -19.21 -20.51 4.61
CA ASP A 262 -18.97 -20.77 3.19
C ASP A 262 -17.54 -21.26 2.94
N ILE A 263 -16.53 -20.58 3.51
CA ILE A 263 -15.12 -21.01 3.40
C ILE A 263 -14.94 -22.44 3.91
N TRP A 264 -15.56 -22.76 5.05
CA TRP A 264 -15.56 -24.12 5.60
C TRP A 264 -16.17 -25.14 4.64
N LEU A 265 -17.40 -24.90 4.20
CA LEU A 265 -18.16 -25.87 3.40
C LEU A 265 -17.58 -26.05 2.00
N ARG A 266 -17.18 -24.95 1.35
CA ARG A 266 -16.72 -24.94 -0.03
C ARG A 266 -15.27 -25.39 -0.19
N TYR A 267 -14.40 -25.03 0.76
CA TYR A 267 -12.97 -25.26 0.63
C TYR A 267 -12.40 -26.19 1.70
N LEU A 268 -12.47 -25.79 2.98
CA LEU A 268 -11.72 -26.48 4.03
C LEU A 268 -12.23 -27.90 4.31
N LYS A 269 -13.55 -28.12 4.37
CA LYS A 269 -14.11 -29.45 4.60
C LYS A 269 -13.74 -30.45 3.49
N PRO A 270 -13.85 -30.11 2.19
CA PRO A 270 -13.31 -30.94 1.12
C PRO A 270 -11.79 -31.15 1.19
N CYS A 271 -11.01 -30.12 1.55
CA CYS A 271 -9.56 -30.26 1.75
C CYS A 271 -9.23 -31.24 2.87
N LEU A 272 -9.93 -31.16 4.01
CA LEU A 272 -9.72 -32.04 5.15
C LEU A 272 -9.96 -33.51 4.77
N ARG A 273 -11.04 -33.81 4.04
CA ARG A 273 -11.30 -35.17 3.53
C ARG A 273 -10.15 -35.69 2.67
N LYS A 274 -9.61 -34.84 1.78
CA LYS A 274 -8.44 -35.20 0.95
C LYS A 274 -7.20 -35.47 1.81
N LEU A 275 -7.01 -34.74 2.90
CA LEU A 275 -5.91 -35.01 3.85
C LEU A 275 -6.10 -36.36 4.55
N GLU A 276 -7.30 -36.65 5.03
CA GLU A 276 -7.66 -37.91 5.67
C GLU A 276 -7.48 -39.11 4.73
N GLU A 277 -7.77 -38.93 3.44
CA GLU A 277 -7.57 -39.92 2.36
C GLU A 277 -6.11 -40.02 1.86
N GLY A 278 -5.18 -39.20 2.39
CA GLY A 278 -3.78 -39.16 1.93
C GLY A 278 -3.57 -38.52 0.55
N ARG A 279 -4.57 -37.84 -0.01
CA ARG A 279 -4.54 -37.16 -1.32
C ARG A 279 -3.95 -35.75 -1.20
N LEU A 280 -2.70 -35.68 -0.72
CA LEU A 280 -2.02 -34.45 -0.32
C LEU A 280 -1.87 -33.43 -1.47
N GLN A 281 -1.56 -33.90 -2.69
CA GLN A 281 -1.43 -33.04 -3.87
C GLN A 281 -2.76 -32.37 -4.26
N GLU A 282 -3.87 -33.09 -4.14
CA GLU A 282 -5.19 -32.53 -4.44
C GLU A 282 -5.65 -31.56 -3.35
N CYS A 283 -5.28 -31.83 -2.09
CA CYS A 283 -5.46 -30.88 -1.00
C CYS A 283 -4.67 -29.59 -1.27
N ALA A 284 -3.42 -29.68 -1.70
CA ALA A 284 -2.58 -28.51 -2.02
C ALA A 284 -3.25 -27.61 -3.06
N LYS A 285 -3.63 -28.19 -4.21
CA LYS A 285 -4.33 -27.46 -5.28
C LYS A 285 -5.61 -26.77 -4.78
N SER A 286 -6.38 -27.45 -3.94
CA SER A 286 -7.64 -26.92 -3.40
C SER A 286 -7.41 -25.82 -2.36
N TYR A 287 -6.36 -25.96 -1.55
CA TYR A 287 -5.93 -24.99 -0.56
C TYR A 287 -5.41 -23.72 -1.23
N GLU A 288 -4.59 -23.85 -2.26
CA GLU A 288 -4.11 -22.72 -3.07
C GLU A 288 -5.26 -21.99 -3.77
N ALA A 289 -6.17 -22.73 -4.39
CA ALA A 289 -7.36 -22.15 -5.03
C ALA A 289 -8.21 -21.34 -4.04
N MET A 290 -8.41 -21.86 -2.81
CA MET A 290 -9.10 -21.12 -1.75
C MET A 290 -8.41 -19.79 -1.45
N VAL A 291 -7.09 -19.78 -1.29
CA VAL A 291 -6.34 -18.56 -0.95
C VAL A 291 -6.44 -17.54 -2.08
N LEU A 292 -6.25 -17.97 -3.34
CA LEU A 292 -6.38 -17.10 -4.51
C LEU A 292 -7.79 -16.51 -4.66
N ASP A 293 -8.83 -17.32 -4.49
CA ASP A 293 -10.23 -16.86 -4.57
C ASP A 293 -10.52 -15.83 -3.47
N LEU A 294 -9.98 -16.03 -2.27
CA LEU A 294 -10.15 -15.12 -1.15
C LEU A 294 -9.35 -13.82 -1.31
N GLU A 295 -8.13 -13.88 -1.85
CA GLU A 295 -7.36 -12.69 -2.21
C GLU A 295 -8.14 -11.81 -3.18
N GLN A 296 -8.62 -12.39 -4.28
CA GLN A 296 -9.39 -11.67 -5.30
C GLN A 296 -10.70 -11.09 -4.78
N LYS A 297 -11.35 -11.76 -3.82
CA LYS A 297 -12.62 -11.32 -3.25
C LYS A 297 -12.48 -10.23 -2.21
N TRP A 298 -11.40 -10.25 -1.41
CA TRP A 298 -11.29 -9.44 -0.20
C TRP A 298 -10.21 -8.37 -0.24
N LEU A 299 -9.29 -8.44 -1.21
CA LEU A 299 -8.21 -7.45 -1.36
C LEU A 299 -8.40 -6.54 -2.58
N ASN A 300 -9.30 -6.87 -3.50
CA ASN A 300 -9.71 -5.98 -4.60
C ASN A 300 -10.71 -4.91 -4.12
#